data_AF-A0A5J4TFN4-F1
#
_entry.id   AF-A0A5J4TFN4-F1
#
_cell.length_a   1.000
_cell.length_b   1.000
_cell.length_c   1.000
_cell.angle_alpha   90.00
_cell.angle_beta   90.00
_cell.angle_gamma   90.00
#
_symmetry.space_group_name_H-M   'P 1'
#
loop_
_entity.id
_entity.type
_entity.pdbx_description
1 polymer ?
#
loop_
_entity_poly.entity_id
_entity_poly.type
_entity_poly.pdbx_seq_one_letter_code
_entity_poly.pdbx_strand_id
1 'polypeptide(L)'
;QQSTGDICHKGDLTHGSFEFKDGQLITLELNMDAGTLHFFIDDILQPVYVRGINEPVKFYFWIYFKDSSFEIESVKKLTSPTAKVLPNEKAMQL
;
A
#
# COMPACT_ATOMS: atom_id res chain seq x y z
N GLN A 1 0.37 17.45 4.59
CA GLN A 1 0.12 16.51 5.69
C GLN A 1 1.19 15.43 5.67
N GLN A 2 1.49 14.84 6.83
CA GLN A 2 2.46 13.74 6.97
C GLN A 2 1.72 12.51 7.52
N SER A 3 1.92 11.37 6.89
CA SER A 3 1.37 10.07 7.29
C SER A 3 2.51 9.17 7.73
N THR A 4 2.30 8.36 8.76
CA THR A 4 3.30 7.42 9.26
C THR A 4 3.55 6.23 8.33
N GLY A 5 2.67 6.03 7.33
CA GLY A 5 2.77 4.89 6.40
C GLY A 5 2.39 3.54 7.03
N ASP A 6 1.83 3.55 8.24
CA ASP A 6 1.45 2.33 8.94
C ASP A 6 0.28 1.60 8.26
N ILE A 7 0.33 0.27 8.26
CA ILE A 7 -0.81 -0.55 7.82
C ILE A 7 -1.65 -0.93 9.05
N CYS A 8 -2.96 -0.72 8.99
CA CYS A 8 -3.90 -1.10 10.05
C CYS A 8 -4.83 -2.21 9.59
N HIS A 9 -4.98 -3.27 10.39
CA HIS A 9 -6.00 -4.30 10.20
C HIS A 9 -6.70 -4.59 11.53
N LYS A 10 -8.03 -4.40 11.57
CA LYS A 10 -8.87 -4.63 12.76
C LYS A 10 -8.39 -3.87 14.02
N GLY A 11 -7.72 -2.73 13.84
CA GLY A 11 -7.16 -1.92 14.93
C GLY A 11 -5.70 -2.24 15.24
N ASP A 12 -5.13 -3.30 14.68
CA ASP A 12 -3.72 -3.66 14.85
C ASP A 12 -2.86 -2.91 13.85
N LEU A 13 -1.94 -2.09 14.36
CA LEU A 13 -0.99 -1.31 13.56
C LEU A 13 0.28 -2.11 13.29
N THR A 14 0.65 -2.16 12.02
CA THR A 14 1.93 -2.70 11.56
C THR A 14 2.82 -1.56 11.11
N HIS A 15 3.79 -1.25 11.96
CA HIS A 15 4.85 -0.28 11.69
C HIS A 15 5.97 -0.87 10.83
N GLY A 16 6.73 0.03 10.20
CA GLY A 16 7.97 -0.29 9.48
C GLY A 16 8.08 0.37 8.11
N SER A 17 6.97 0.87 7.56
CA SER A 17 6.95 1.63 6.31
C SER A 17 7.60 3.00 6.50
N PHE A 18 8.00 3.62 5.39
CA PHE A 18 8.41 5.01 5.41
C PHE A 18 7.20 5.93 5.50
N GLU A 19 7.41 7.06 6.17
CA GLU A 19 6.43 8.13 6.19
C GLU A 19 6.32 8.76 4.79
N PHE A 20 5.13 9.28 4.48
CA PHE A 20 4.92 10.08 3.26
C PHE A 20 4.21 11.39 3.55
N LYS A 21 4.32 12.31 2.61
CA LYS A 21 3.72 13.64 2.66
C LYS A 21 3.02 14.01 1.36
N ASP A 22 2.26 15.09 1.40
CA ASP A 22 1.55 15.63 0.23
C ASP A 22 2.48 15.79 -0.97
N GLY A 23 1.96 15.46 -2.15
CA GLY A 23 2.66 15.56 -3.42
C GLY A 23 3.50 14.33 -3.78
N GLN A 24 3.66 13.36 -2.89
CA GLN A 24 4.30 12.08 -3.22
C GLN A 24 3.32 11.12 -3.90
N LEU A 25 3.85 10.32 -4.82
CA LEU A 25 3.08 9.29 -5.50
C LEU A 25 2.98 8.04 -4.63
N ILE A 26 1.75 7.59 -4.38
CA ILE A 26 1.48 6.32 -3.71
C ILE A 26 0.98 5.31 -4.75
N THR A 27 1.75 4.24 -4.95
CA THR A 27 1.36 3.13 -5.83
C THR A 27 0.93 1.94 -4.98
N LEU A 28 -0.20 1.33 -5.33
CA LEU A 28 -0.70 0.09 -4.75
C LEU A 28 -0.59 -1.03 -5.80
N GLU A 29 0.17 -2.09 -5.50
CA GLU A 29 0.32 -3.25 -6.37
C GLU A 29 -0.36 -4.47 -5.74
N LEU A 30 -1.56 -4.80 -6.24
CA LEU A 30 -2.30 -5.99 -5.85
C LEU A 30 -1.91 -7.17 -6.75
N ASN A 31 -1.38 -8.22 -6.14
CA ASN A 31 -1.11 -9.50 -6.79
C ASN A 31 -2.09 -10.55 -6.25
N MET A 32 -3.13 -10.84 -7.03
CA MET A 32 -4.16 -11.83 -6.66
C MET A 32 -3.66 -13.27 -6.70
N ASP A 33 -2.67 -13.59 -7.55
CA ASP A 33 -2.11 -14.94 -7.65
C ASP A 33 -1.28 -15.28 -6.40
N ALA A 34 -0.54 -14.30 -5.88
CA ALA A 34 0.23 -14.42 -4.64
C ALA A 34 -0.60 -14.09 -3.37
N GLY A 35 -1.77 -13.48 -3.53
CA GLY A 35 -2.59 -13.00 -2.43
C GLY A 35 -1.93 -11.89 -1.60
N THR A 36 -1.25 -10.95 -2.27
CA THR A 36 -0.50 -9.86 -1.62
C THR A 36 -0.87 -8.48 -2.15
N LEU A 37 -0.71 -7.47 -1.30
CA LEU A 37 -0.79 -6.06 -1.67
C LEU A 37 0.46 -5.36 -1.15
N HIS A 38 1.28 -4.86 -2.08
CA HIS A 38 2.45 -4.04 -1.79
C HIS A 38 2.12 -2.58 -2.08
N PHE A 39 2.88 -1.67 -1.48
CA PHE A 39 2.78 -0.27 -1.83
C PHE A 39 4.15 0.39 -1.94
N PHE A 40 4.17 1.50 -2.66
CA PHE A 40 5.36 2.26 -3.00
C PHE A 40 5.12 3.72 -2.67
N ILE A 41 6.19 4.43 -2.29
CA ILE A 41 6.22 5.87 -2.13
C ILE A 41 7.27 6.40 -3.10
N ASP A 42 6.88 7.21 -4.08
CA ASP A 42 7.74 7.70 -5.15
C ASP A 42 8.56 6.55 -5.80
N ASP A 43 7.87 5.47 -6.17
CA ASP A 43 8.44 4.24 -6.74
C ASP A 43 9.38 3.44 -5.82
N ILE A 44 9.52 3.82 -4.55
CA ILE A 44 10.29 3.08 -3.55
C ILE A 44 9.36 2.07 -2.86
N LEU A 45 9.65 0.77 -3.02
CA LEU A 45 8.91 -0.31 -2.37
C LEU A 45 9.00 -0.20 -0.85
N GLN A 46 7.86 -0.33 -0.19
CA GLN A 46 7.78 -0.29 1.27
C GLN A 46 8.02 -1.67 1.89
N PRO A 47 8.70 -1.72 3.05
CA PRO A 47 9.03 -2.98 3.71
C PRO A 47 7.81 -3.68 4.32
N VAL A 48 6.72 -2.96 4.59
CA VAL A 48 5.49 -3.57 5.09
C VAL A 48 4.52 -3.80 3.95
N TYR A 49 3.93 -4.99 3.89
CA TYR A 49 2.94 -5.36 2.88
C TYR A 49 1.81 -6.19 3.49
N VAL A 50 0.72 -6.34 2.76
CA VAL A 50 -0.41 -7.18 3.16
C VAL A 50 -0.30 -8.54 2.48
N ARG A 51 -0.59 -9.62 3.22
CA ARG A 51 -0.71 -10.98 2.66
C ARG A 51 -1.97 -11.69 3.13
N GLY A 52 -2.32 -12.77 2.44
CA GLY A 52 -3.49 -13.59 2.76
C GLY A 52 -4.77 -13.14 2.07
N ILE A 53 -4.65 -12.35 1.00
CA ILE A 53 -5.79 -11.95 0.17
C ILE A 53 -6.22 -13.16 -0.67
N ASN A 54 -7.37 -13.73 -0.34
CA ASN A 54 -7.95 -14.89 -1.03
C ASN A 54 -9.36 -14.61 -1.60
N GLU A 55 -9.88 -13.41 -1.40
CA GLU A 55 -11.20 -12.98 -1.84
C GLU A 55 -11.11 -11.75 -2.76
N PRO A 56 -12.14 -11.47 -3.58
CA PRO A 56 -12.17 -10.28 -4.44
C PRO A 56 -11.98 -8.97 -3.65
N VAL A 57 -11.06 -8.13 -4.13
CA VAL A 57 -10.72 -6.85 -3.48
C VAL A 57 -11.43 -5.68 -4.17
N LYS A 58 -11.87 -4.70 -3.37
CA LYS A 58 -12.27 -3.37 -3.83
C LYS A 58 -11.33 -2.33 -3.23
N PHE A 59 -10.79 -1.44 -4.06
CA PHE A 59 -10.04 -0.29 -3.57
C PHE A 59 -11.01 0.78 -3.07
N TYR A 60 -10.72 1.32 -1.89
CA TYR A 60 -11.47 2.40 -1.26
C TYR A 60 -10.47 3.41 -0.71
N PHE A 61 -10.76 4.69 -0.91
CA PHE A 61 -9.92 5.79 -0.45
C PHE A 61 -10.72 6.64 0.53
N TRP A 62 -10.10 6.99 1.65
CA TRP A 62 -10.71 7.80 2.70
C TRP A 62 -9.84 9.00 3.01
N ILE A 63 -10.48 10.16 3.12
CA ILE A 63 -9.83 11.42 3.44
C ILE A 63 -10.51 11.96 4.71
N TYR A 64 -9.72 12.24 5.74
CA TYR A 64 -10.24 12.69 7.04
C TYR A 64 -10.33 14.22 7.14
N PHE A 65 -9.30 14.92 6.65
CA PHE A 65 -9.15 16.36 6.87
C PHE A 65 -9.93 17.17 5.84
N LYS A 66 -10.48 18.30 6.31
CA LYS A 66 -11.18 19.25 5.45
C LYS A 66 -10.21 19.78 4.39
N ASP A 67 -10.72 19.96 3.17
CA ASP A 67 -10.00 20.52 2.02
C ASP A 67 -8.84 19.65 1.50
N SER A 68 -8.70 18.41 2.00
CA SER A 68 -7.79 17.41 1.44
C SER A 68 -8.37 16.73 0.20
N SER A 69 -7.51 16.41 -0.75
CA SER A 69 -7.85 15.72 -2.00
C SER A 69 -6.70 14.82 -2.43
N PHE A 70 -7.01 13.82 -3.27
CA PHE A 70 -6.01 13.07 -4.02
C PHE A 70 -6.43 13.01 -5.49
N GLU A 71 -5.48 12.71 -6.35
CA GLU A 71 -5.71 12.43 -7.76
C GLU A 71 -5.29 11.00 -8.07
N ILE A 72 -6.08 10.30 -8.88
CA ILE A 72 -5.71 8.98 -9.39
C ILE A 72 -4.94 9.21 -10.68
N GLU A 73 -3.61 9.06 -10.63
CA GLU A 73 -2.77 9.26 -11.81
C GLU A 73 -2.98 8.14 -12.85
N SER A 74 -3.06 6.88 -12.41
CA SER A 74 -3.35 5.77 -13.32
C SER A 74 -3.88 4.52 -12.62
N VAL A 75 -4.55 3.67 -13.40
CA VAL A 75 -4.90 2.29 -13.02
C VAL A 75 -4.48 1.39 -14.18
N LYS A 76 -3.58 0.45 -13.92
CA LYS A 76 -2.99 -0.41 -14.96
C LYS A 76 -3.00 -1.87 -14.50
N LYS A 77 -3.27 -2.78 -15.42
CA LYS A 77 -3.06 -4.21 -15.22
C LYS A 77 -1.64 -4.55 -15.64
N LEU A 78 -0.85 -5.10 -14.74
CA LEU A 78 0.51 -5.56 -15.01
C LEU A 78 0.51 -7.01 -15.49
N THR A 79 1.47 -7.37 -16.34
CA THR A 79 1.67 -8.76 -16.81
C THR A 79 2.56 -9.57 -15.88
N SER A 80 3.34 -8.89 -15.04
CA SER A 80 4.23 -9.49 -14.04
C SER A 80 4.33 -8.57 -12.82
N PRO A 81 4.52 -9.12 -11.61
CA PRO A 81 4.75 -8.31 -10.41
C PRO A 81 6.00 -7.44 -10.54
N THR A 82 5.95 -6.23 -9.97
CA THR A 82 7.11 -5.34 -9.88
C THR A 82 7.69 -5.25 -8.47
N ALA A 83 6.89 -5.58 -7.46
CA ALA A 83 7.37 -5.77 -6.10
C ALA A 83 8.44 -6.87 -6.02
N LYS A 84 9.53 -6.57 -5.32
CA LYS A 84 10.66 -7.47 -5.08
C LYS A 84 10.68 -7.87 -3.61
N VAL A 85 11.22 -9.05 -3.32
CA VAL A 85 11.43 -9.48 -1.94
C VAL A 85 12.47 -8.57 -1.26
N LEU A 86 12.15 -8.05 -0.08
CA LEU A 86 13.08 -7.27 0.73
C LEU A 86 13.59 -8.09 1.92
N PRO A 87 14.89 -7.99 2.29
CA PRO A 87 15.44 -8.76 3.43
C PRO A 87 14.76 -8.51 4.78
N ASN A 88 14.17 -7.33 4.94
CA ASN A 88 13.51 -6.86 6.17
C ASN A 88 12.00 -6.65 5.97
N GLU A 89 11.40 -7.34 4.99
CA GLU A 89 9.97 -7.22 4.77
C GLU A 89 9.17 -7.76 5.96
N LYS A 90 8.05 -7.11 6.23
CA LYS A 90 7.11 -7.51 7.27
C LYS A 90 5.72 -7.63 6.66
N ALA A 91 5.18 -8.83 6.71
CA ALA A 91 3.83 -9.06 6.24
C ALA A 91 2.82 -8.81 7.37
N MET A 92 1.83 -7.97 7.10
CA MET A 92 0.59 -7.93 7.85
C MET A 92 -0.36 -9.01 7.30
N GLN A 93 -0.85 -9.87 8.17
CA GLN A 93 -1.74 -10.98 7.82
C GLN A 93 -3.22 -10.53 7.89
N LEU A 94 -3.99 -10.82 6.84
CA LEU A 94 -5.46 -10.76 6.85
C LEU A 94 -6.08 -11.95 7.59
#